data_AF-A0A220W9J5-F1
#
_entry.id   AF-A0A220W9J5-F1
#
_cell.length_a   1.000
_cell.length_b   1.000
_cell.length_c   1.000
_cell.angle_alpha   90.00
_cell.angle_beta   90.00
_cell.angle_gamma   90.00
#
_symmetry.space_group_name_H-M   'P 1'
#
loop_
_entity.id
_entity.type
_entity.pdbx_description
1 polymer ?
#
loop_
_entity_poly.entity_id
_entity_poly.type
_entity_poly.pdbx_seq_one_letter_code
_entity_poly.pdbx_strand_id
1 'polypeptide(L)'
;MIRCDRARRQIFLSRAGSVGTGATMVLRASAGFQSYPASNSGGTPPYASIPVSTGDIMLDRIAYSRGRFAIETSGLQSIAVPVWPEFSRVVEDCRG
;
A
#
# COMPACT_ATOMS: atom_id res chain seq x y z
N MET A 1 2.15 2.41 6.99
CA MET A 1 2.35 3.84 6.71
C MET A 1 2.15 4.09 5.22
N ILE A 2 1.59 5.24 4.85
CA ILE A 2 1.52 5.74 3.47
C ILE A 2 2.46 6.95 3.33
N ARG A 3 3.21 7.03 2.24
CA ARG A 3 4.12 8.16 1.96
C ARG A 3 4.07 8.53 0.48
N CYS A 4 3.96 9.82 0.19
CA CYS A 4 4.09 10.33 -1.17
C CYS A 4 5.57 10.62 -1.51
N ASP A 5 6.02 10.18 -2.68
CA ASP A 5 7.23 10.63 -3.38
C ASP A 5 6.78 11.41 -4.62
N ARG A 6 6.62 12.73 -4.47
CA ARG A 6 6.13 13.62 -5.55
C ARG A 6 7.06 13.63 -6.75
N ALA A 7 8.38 13.59 -6.52
CA ALA A 7 9.37 13.62 -7.60
C ALA A 7 9.21 12.41 -8.55
N ARG A 8 8.82 11.26 -8.01
CA ARG A 8 8.59 10.02 -8.77
C ARG A 8 7.12 9.76 -9.11
N ARG A 9 6.19 10.61 -8.64
CA ARG A 9 4.74 10.40 -8.70
C ARG A 9 4.34 9.00 -8.21
N GLN A 10 4.91 8.62 -7.07
CA GLN A 10 4.70 7.32 -6.45
C GLN A 10 4.22 7.47 -5.01
N ILE A 11 3.35 6.56 -4.61
CA ILE A 11 2.91 6.37 -3.25
C ILE A 11 3.53 5.08 -2.73
N PHE A 12 4.27 5.20 -1.64
CA PHE A 12 4.81 4.05 -0.92
C PHE A 12 3.84 3.62 0.15
N LEU A 13 3.29 2.42 0.00
CA LEU A 13 2.54 1.75 1.05
C LEU A 13 3.47 0.81 1.79
N SER A 14 3.51 0.91 3.11
CA SER A 14 4.42 0.13 3.96
C SER A 14 3.70 -0.48 5.16
N ARG A 15 4.17 -1.64 5.60
CA ARG A 15 3.73 -2.34 6.81
C ARG A 15 4.91 -2.85 7.62
N ALA A 16 4.71 -3.07 8.91
CA ALA A 16 5.72 -3.68 9.77
C ALA A 16 6.01 -5.12 9.35
N GLY A 17 7.29 -5.49 9.39
CA GLY A 17 7.79 -6.82 9.04
C GLY A 17 8.88 -6.76 7.97
N SER A 18 9.58 -7.88 7.83
CA SER A 18 10.59 -8.09 6.78
C SER A 18 10.09 -9.17 5.82
N VAL A 19 10.41 -9.02 4.54
CA VAL A 19 10.06 -9.99 3.49
C VAL A 19 11.33 -10.56 2.84
N GLY A 20 11.23 -11.80 2.36
CA GLY A 20 12.30 -12.41 1.57
C GLY A 20 12.39 -11.87 0.14
N THR A 21 13.45 -12.23 -0.58
CA THR A 21 13.61 -11.89 -2.00
C THR A 21 12.46 -12.44 -2.83
N GLY A 22 11.91 -11.63 -3.74
CA GLY A 22 10.80 -12.02 -4.62
C GLY A 22 9.43 -12.03 -3.95
N ALA A 23 9.30 -11.52 -2.73
CA ALA A 23 8.02 -11.40 -2.06
C ALA A 23 7.06 -10.45 -2.79
N THR A 24 5.76 -10.69 -2.60
CA THR A 24 4.69 -9.84 -3.12
C THR A 24 3.81 -9.31 -2.00
N MET A 25 3.21 -8.15 -2.24
CA MET A 25 2.16 -7.58 -1.41
C MET A 25 0.91 -7.39 -2.25
N VAL A 26 -0.19 -8.01 -1.83
CA VAL A 26 -1.49 -7.89 -2.46
C VAL A 26 -2.33 -6.91 -1.66
N LEU A 27 -2.85 -5.91 -2.36
CA LEU A 27 -3.87 -5.01 -1.82
C LEU A 27 -5.23 -5.53 -2.28
N ARG A 28 -6.14 -5.77 -1.34
CA ARG A 28 -7.49 -6.28 -1.62
C ARG A 28 -8.55 -5.36 -1.05
N ALA A 29 -9.29 -4.72 -1.93
CA ALA A 29 -10.43 -3.86 -1.62
C ALA A 29 -11.74 -4.53 -2.04
N SER A 30 -12.87 -3.92 -1.68
CA SER A 30 -14.21 -4.44 -2.04
C SER A 30 -14.41 -4.57 -3.56
N ALA A 31 -13.79 -3.66 -4.33
CA ALA A 31 -13.92 -3.59 -5.78
C ALA A 31 -12.85 -4.38 -6.57
N GLY A 32 -11.96 -5.12 -5.88
CA GLY A 32 -10.93 -5.93 -6.53
C GLY A 32 -9.60 -5.96 -5.77
N PHE A 33 -8.61 -6.62 -6.36
CA PHE A 33 -7.27 -6.75 -5.79
C PHE A 33 -6.18 -6.58 -6.85
N GLN A 34 -4.98 -6.23 -6.41
CA GLN A 34 -3.80 -6.12 -7.25
C GLN A 34 -2.54 -6.53 -6.47
N SER A 35 -1.58 -7.15 -7.16
CA SER A 35 -0.32 -7.62 -6.59
C SER A 35 0.84 -6.72 -7.00
N TYR A 36 1.74 -6.47 -6.06
CA TYR A 36 2.89 -5.60 -6.24
C TYR A 36 4.16 -6.30 -5.73
N PRO A 37 5.32 -6.11 -6.39
CA PRO A 37 6.58 -6.62 -5.88
C PRO A 37 6.92 -5.91 -4.57
N ALA A 38 7.07 -6.68 -3.49
CA ALA A 38 7.39 -6.16 -2.17
C ALA A 38 8.90 -6.16 -1.95
N SER A 39 9.38 -5.11 -1.30
CA SER A 39 10.78 -4.98 -0.90
C SER A 39 10.86 -4.45 0.53
N ASN A 40 11.95 -4.78 1.22
CA ASN A 40 12.23 -4.17 2.51
C ASN A 40 12.63 -2.71 2.30
N SER A 41 11.86 -1.79 2.86
CA SER A 41 12.27 -0.41 3.04
C SER A 41 13.28 -0.35 4.18
N GLY A 42 14.31 0.48 4.02
CA GLY A 42 15.26 0.78 5.11
C GLY A 42 14.54 1.35 6.34
N GLY A 43 15.07 1.05 7.53
CA GLY A 43 14.54 1.48 8.83
C GLY A 43 14.82 0.45 9.93
N THR A 44 14.81 0.89 11.19
CA THR A 44 14.89 0.01 12.38
C THR A 44 13.68 0.30 13.27
N PRO A 45 12.71 -0.63 13.41
CA PRO A 45 12.65 -1.97 12.80
C PRO A 45 12.37 -1.94 11.27
N PRO A 46 12.61 -3.06 10.54
CA PRO A 46 12.36 -3.13 9.10
C PRO A 46 10.88 -3.10 8.73
N TYR A 47 10.58 -2.54 7.56
CA TYR A 47 9.24 -2.48 7.00
C TYR A 47 9.22 -3.05 5.58
N ALA A 48 8.18 -3.80 5.24
CA ALA A 48 7.92 -4.20 3.86
C ALA A 48 7.13 -3.10 3.16
N SER A 49 7.51 -2.75 1.94
CA SER A 49 6.91 -1.66 1.18
C SER A 49 6.70 -1.98 -0.30
N ILE A 50 5.75 -1.27 -0.91
CA ILE A 50 5.49 -1.29 -2.34
C ILE A 50 5.36 0.13 -2.88
N PRO A 51 5.93 0.42 -4.07
CA PRO A 51 5.60 1.61 -4.83
C PRO A 51 4.29 1.39 -5.60
N VAL A 52 3.38 2.34 -5.52
CA VAL A 52 2.12 2.39 -6.27
C VAL A 52 2.10 3.70 -7.04
N SER A 53 1.83 3.66 -8.35
CA SER A 53 1.69 4.88 -9.15
C SER A 53 0.54 5.73 -8.61
N THR A 54 0.68 7.06 -8.59
CA THR A 54 -0.42 7.95 -8.16
C THR A 54 -1.67 7.80 -9.03
N GLY A 55 -1.53 7.33 -10.28
CA GLY A 55 -2.65 7.04 -11.19
C GLY A 55 -3.17 5.60 -11.12
N ASP A 56 -2.66 4.75 -10.24
CA ASP A 56 -3.09 3.35 -10.15
C ASP A 56 -4.54 3.25 -9.63
N ILE A 57 -5.38 2.50 -10.37
CA ILE A 57 -6.78 2.29 -10.04
C ILE A 57 -6.99 1.61 -8.68
N MET A 58 -5.99 0.89 -8.16
CA MET A 58 -6.08 0.26 -6.85
C MET A 58 -6.25 1.30 -5.73
N LEU A 59 -5.69 2.50 -5.88
CA LEU A 59 -5.86 3.59 -4.91
C LEU A 59 -7.33 4.03 -4.81
N ASP A 60 -8.01 4.10 -5.95
CA ASP A 60 -9.44 4.39 -6.05
C ASP A 60 -10.29 3.25 -5.43
N ARG A 61 -9.98 2.01 -5.78
CA ARG A 61 -10.65 0.83 -5.20
C ARG A 61 -10.56 0.80 -3.68
N ILE A 62 -9.43 1.21 -3.11
CA ILE A 62 -9.25 1.31 -1.65
C ILE A 62 -10.10 2.45 -1.08
N ALA A 63 -10.05 3.64 -1.70
CA ALA A 63 -10.82 4.81 -1.25
C ALA A 63 -12.33 4.54 -1.18
N TYR A 64 -12.86 3.70 -2.10
CA TYR A 64 -14.27 3.30 -2.14
C TYR A 64 -14.58 1.95 -1.47
N SER A 65 -13.64 1.35 -0.72
CA SER A 65 -13.90 0.06 -0.06
C SER A 65 -14.89 0.21 1.10
N ARG A 66 -15.71 -0.81 1.35
CA ARG A 66 -16.78 -0.84 2.38
C ARG A 66 -16.20 -1.02 3.79
N GLY A 67 -15.49 -0.01 4.28
CA GLY A 67 -14.98 0.10 5.65
C GLY A 67 -13.55 -0.39 5.85
N ARG A 68 -13.10 -1.43 5.14
CA ARG A 68 -11.71 -1.94 5.25
C ARG A 68 -11.19 -2.49 3.93
N PHE A 69 -9.88 -2.61 3.83
CA PHE A 69 -9.17 -3.35 2.79
C PHE A 69 -8.12 -4.25 3.44
N ALA A 70 -7.72 -5.32 2.78
CA ALA A 70 -6.71 -6.24 3.28
C ALA A 70 -5.36 -5.98 2.60
N ILE A 71 -4.29 -6.16 3.38
CA ILE A 71 -2.91 -6.20 2.92
C ILE A 71 -2.40 -7.61 3.22
N GLU A 72 -2.13 -8.36 2.17
CA GLU A 72 -1.61 -9.72 2.21
C GLU A 72 -0.15 -9.66 1.74
N THR A 73 0.81 -10.19 2.49
CA THR A 73 2.23 -10.07 2.13
C THR A 73 2.92 -11.40 2.32
N SER A 74 3.70 -11.85 1.33
CA SER A 74 4.38 -13.15 1.38
C SER A 74 5.19 -13.29 2.67
N GLY A 75 4.95 -14.37 3.41
CA GLY A 75 5.67 -14.67 4.66
C GLY A 75 5.24 -13.85 5.88
N LEU A 76 4.20 -13.02 5.78
CA LEU A 76 3.69 -12.23 6.88
C LEU A 76 2.17 -12.41 7.04
N GLN A 77 1.68 -12.25 8.27
CA GLN A 77 0.24 -12.32 8.55
C GLN A 77 -0.51 -11.22 7.79
N SER A 78 -1.64 -11.59 7.18
CA SER A 78 -2.56 -10.65 6.52
C SER A 78 -3.18 -9.70 7.53
N ILE A 79 -3.24 -8.42 7.18
CA ILE A 79 -3.82 -7.37 8.03
C ILE A 79 -5.00 -6.73 7.33
N ALA A 80 -6.06 -6.47 8.09
CA ALA A 80 -7.18 -5.64 7.63
C ALA A 80 -6.95 -4.21 8.11
N VAL A 81 -6.95 -3.26 7.18
CA VAL A 81 -6.74 -1.84 7.44
C VAL A 81 -8.07 -1.11 7.21
N PRO A 82 -8.53 -0.28 8.17
CA PRO A 82 -9.70 0.55 7.95
C PRO A 82 -9.44 1.57 6.83
N VAL A 83 -10.43 1.82 5.99
CA VAL A 83 -10.36 2.95 5.05
C VAL A 83 -10.60 4.22 5.84
N TRP A 84 -9.55 5.00 6.09
CA TRP A 84 -9.65 6.30 6.75
C TRP A 84 -9.65 7.45 5.71
N PRO A 85 -10.34 8.57 5.99
CA PRO A 85 -10.40 9.72 5.07
C PRO A 85 -9.01 10.33 4.79
N GLU A 86 -8.05 10.18 5.71
CA GLU A 86 -6.67 10.63 5.54
C GLU A 86 -5.93 9.90 4.41
N PHE A 87 -6.32 8.67 4.07
CA PHE A 87 -5.71 7.91 2.97
C PHE A 87 -6.00 8.59 1.64
N SER A 88 -7.27 8.88 1.38
CA SER A 88 -7.70 9.57 0.17
C SER A 88 -7.08 10.95 0.09
N ARG A 89 -6.98 11.68 1.22
CA ARG A 89 -6.31 12.99 1.23
C ARG A 89 -4.84 12.92 0.84
N VAL A 90 -4.07 11.95 1.37
CA VAL A 90 -2.66 11.76 0.99
C VAL A 90 -2.52 11.38 -0.48
N VAL A 91 -3.43 10.56 -1.01
CA VAL A 91 -3.43 10.18 -2.42
C VAL A 91 -3.68 11.39 -3.31
N GLU A 92 -4.70 12.19 -3.01
CA GLU A 92 -5.05 13.39 -3.79
C GLU A 92 -3.96 14.47 -3.72
N ASP A 93 -3.39 14.73 -2.54
CA ASP A 93 -2.26 15.64 -2.37
C ASP A 93 -1.02 15.20 -3.17
N CYS A 94 -0.83 13.89 -3.33
CA CYS A 94 0.26 13.35 -4.14
C CYS A 94 0.02 13.41 -5.65
N ARG A 95 -1.24 13.56 -6.09
CA ARG A 95 -1.63 13.63 -7.51
C ARG A 95 -1.45 15.02 -8.11
N GLY A 96 -1.76 16.06 -7.33
CA GLY A 96 -1.59 17.48 -7.69
C GLY A 96 -0.14 17.93 -7.68
#